data_AF-A0A1N6Z9J6-F1
#
_entry.id   AF-A0A1N6Z9J6-F1
#
_cell.length_a   1.000
_cell.length_b   1.000
_cell.length_c   1.000
_cell.angle_alpha   90.00
_cell.angle_beta   90.00
_cell.angle_gamma   90.00
#
_symmetry.space_group_name_H-M   'P 1'
#
loop_
_entity.id
_entity.type
_entity.pdbx_description
1 polymer ?
#
loop_
_entity_poly.entity_id
_entity_poly.type
_entity_poly.pdbx_seq_one_letter_code
_entity_poly.pdbx_strand_id
1 'polypeptide(L)'
;MGNLAAAGFGALASLVVVAIGAWLQAQRERRHWLRDQKLRGAVDYVTSTRYLLNQYRKLGELGMDEDDRREWLNRMQSARSTLSLLCGARTVTLANDVARALYRLGPESDEAQEDAAETAFQNLVWQLRKELGSPRLDG
;
A
#
# COMPACT_ATOMS: atom_id res chain seq x y z
N MET A 1 34.19 -47.18 24.27
CA MET A 1 32.86 -46.69 23.82
C MET A 1 32.91 -45.17 23.64
N GLY A 2 33.38 -44.67 22.49
CA GLY A 2 33.70 -43.22 22.33
C GLY A 2 33.10 -42.50 21.11
N ASN A 3 32.47 -43.21 20.16
CA ASN A 3 32.03 -42.59 18.89
C ASN A 3 30.51 -42.37 18.75
N LEU A 4 29.69 -42.94 19.63
CA LEU A 4 28.23 -42.77 19.57
C LEU A 4 27.77 -41.39 20.08
N ALA A 5 28.45 -40.84 21.11
CA ALA A 5 28.16 -39.50 21.60
C ALA A 5 28.55 -38.43 20.57
N ALA A 6 29.74 -38.52 19.99
CA ALA A 6 30.23 -37.56 18.99
C ALA A 6 29.41 -37.56 17.69
N ALA A 7 28.94 -38.74 17.24
CA ALA A 7 28.06 -38.86 16.07
C ALA A 7 26.66 -38.25 16.30
N GLY A 8 26.11 -38.37 17.53
CA GLY A 8 24.83 -37.78 17.89
C GLY A 8 24.85 -36.25 17.94
N PHE A 9 25.93 -35.65 18.45
CA PHE A 9 26.07 -34.19 18.51
C PHE A 9 26.23 -33.55 17.11
N GLY A 10 26.92 -34.21 16.19
CA GLY A 10 27.06 -33.73 14.80
C GLY A 10 25.73 -33.70 14.03
N ALA A 11 24.88 -34.71 14.23
CA ALA A 11 23.56 -34.78 13.61
C ALA A 11 22.56 -33.77 14.20
N LEU A 12 22.62 -33.51 15.51
CA LEU A 12 21.78 -32.48 16.13
C LEU A 12 22.20 -31.07 15.72
N ALA A 13 23.50 -30.80 15.61
CA ALA A 13 24.01 -29.50 15.16
C ALA A 13 23.58 -29.18 13.72
N SER A 14 23.61 -30.17 12.81
CA SER A 14 23.18 -29.97 11.42
C SER A 14 21.66 -29.72 11.31
N LEU A 15 20.83 -30.39 12.11
CA LEU A 15 19.38 -30.15 12.15
C LEU A 15 19.03 -28.73 12.63
N VAL A 16 19.75 -28.20 13.63
CA VAL A 16 19.54 -26.83 14.13
C VAL A 16 19.86 -25.80 13.05
N VAL A 17 20.96 -25.98 12.31
CA VAL A 17 21.34 -25.06 11.22
C VAL A 17 20.31 -25.07 10.08
N VAL A 18 19.81 -26.26 9.69
CA VAL A 18 18.76 -26.38 8.67
C VAL A 18 17.46 -25.72 9.12
N ALA A 19 17.05 -25.91 10.38
CA ALA A 19 15.86 -25.28 10.93
C ALA A 19 15.95 -23.75 10.94
N ILE A 20 17.11 -23.20 11.31
CA ILE A 20 17.37 -21.74 11.25
C ILE A 20 17.33 -21.24 9.81
N GLY A 21 17.93 -21.97 8.86
CA GLY A 21 17.91 -21.63 7.43
C GLY A 21 16.50 -21.60 6.86
N ALA A 22 15.69 -22.63 7.14
CA ALA A 22 14.30 -22.70 6.71
C ALA A 22 13.45 -21.57 7.32
N TRP A 23 13.65 -21.25 8.60
CA TRP A 23 12.97 -20.14 9.26
C TRP A 23 13.33 -18.78 8.66
N LEU A 24 14.63 -18.54 8.40
CA LEU A 24 15.10 -17.32 7.74
C LEU A 24 14.54 -17.19 6.32
N GLN A 25 14.44 -18.29 5.57
CA GLN A 25 13.85 -18.29 4.24
C GLN A 25 12.35 -18.00 4.27
N ALA A 26 11.59 -18.66 5.14
CA ALA A 26 10.16 -18.37 5.35
C ALA A 26 9.93 -16.91 5.77
N GLN A 27 10.84 -16.34 6.58
CA GLN A 27 10.76 -14.93 6.96
C GLN A 27 11.05 -13.98 5.80
N ARG A 28 11.93 -14.34 4.85
CA ARG A 28 12.19 -13.55 3.63
C ARG A 28 11.00 -13.59 2.68
N GLU A 29 10.45 -14.77 2.44
CA GLU A 29 9.26 -14.95 1.61
C GLU A 29 8.08 -14.15 2.17
N ARG A 30 7.85 -14.21 3.49
CA ARG A 30 6.82 -13.41 4.15
C ARG A 30 7.05 -11.92 4.00
N ARG A 31 8.30 -11.44 4.11
CA ARG A 31 8.65 -10.03 3.88
C ARG A 31 8.38 -9.60 2.44
N HIS A 32 8.74 -10.42 1.46
CA HIS A 32 8.46 -10.15 0.05
C HIS A 32 6.96 -10.12 -0.25
N TRP A 33 6.21 -11.09 0.26
CA TRP A 33 4.77 -11.15 0.12
C TRP A 33 4.08 -9.92 0.73
N LEU A 34 4.46 -9.51 1.94
CA LEU A 34 3.94 -8.29 2.56
C LEU A 34 4.27 -7.04 1.73
N ARG A 35 5.48 -6.96 1.18
CA ARG A 35 5.87 -5.83 0.31
C ARG A 35 5.03 -5.78 -0.96
N ASP A 36 4.76 -6.94 -1.57
CA ASP A 36 3.93 -7.04 -2.77
C ASP A 36 2.47 -6.64 -2.49
N GLN A 37 1.90 -7.10 -1.38
CA GLN A 37 0.55 -6.70 -0.95
C GLN A 37 0.45 -5.19 -0.68
N LYS A 38 1.46 -4.59 -0.03
CA LYS A 38 1.54 -3.13 0.14
C LYS A 38 1.60 -2.39 -1.19
N LEU A 39 2.43 -2.86 -2.13
CA LEU A 39 2.57 -2.27 -3.46
C LEU A 39 1.25 -2.31 -4.23
N ARG A 40 0.58 -3.47 -4.26
CA ARG A 40 -0.73 -3.62 -4.92
C ARG A 40 -1.77 -2.68 -4.32
N GLY A 41 -1.92 -2.68 -2.99
CA GLY A 41 -2.85 -1.77 -2.30
C GLY A 41 -2.56 -0.29 -2.56
N ALA A 42 -1.27 0.10 -2.60
CA ALA A 42 -0.87 1.46 -2.93
C ALA A 42 -1.22 1.84 -4.37
N VAL A 43 -0.92 0.97 -5.34
CA VAL A 43 -1.25 1.19 -6.76
C VAL A 43 -2.76 1.30 -6.97
N ASP A 44 -3.54 0.39 -6.38
CA ASP A 44 -4.99 0.42 -6.49
C ASP A 44 -5.59 1.71 -5.91
N TYR A 45 -5.10 2.14 -4.74
CA TYR A 45 -5.57 3.37 -4.10
C TYR A 45 -5.21 4.61 -4.92
N VAL A 46 -3.96 4.70 -5.40
CA VAL A 46 -3.49 5.83 -6.21
C VAL A 46 -4.25 5.92 -7.53
N THR A 47 -4.45 4.79 -8.21
CA THR A 47 -5.11 4.74 -9.52
C THR A 47 -6.58 5.11 -9.41
N SER A 48 -7.30 4.52 -8.46
CA SER A 48 -8.72 4.81 -8.24
C SER A 48 -8.95 6.26 -7.81
N THR A 49 -8.14 6.78 -6.88
CA THR A 49 -8.24 8.17 -6.44
C THR A 49 -7.94 9.14 -7.59
N ARG A 50 -6.88 8.89 -8.37
CA ARG A 50 -6.51 9.76 -9.50
C ARG A 50 -7.61 9.78 -10.57
N TYR A 51 -8.21 8.63 -10.86
CA TYR A 51 -9.34 8.54 -11.77
C TYR A 51 -10.49 9.43 -11.29
N LEU A 52 -10.90 9.27 -10.03
CA LEU A 52 -11.99 10.05 -9.44
C LEU A 52 -11.70 11.56 -9.46
N LEU A 53 -10.52 11.98 -9.00
CA LEU A 53 -10.10 13.40 -9.04
C LEU A 53 -10.15 13.99 -10.46
N ASN A 54 -9.65 13.23 -11.44
CA ASN A 54 -9.65 13.67 -12.83
C ASN A 54 -11.06 13.73 -13.41
N GLN A 55 -11.96 12.81 -13.06
CA GLN A 55 -13.34 12.85 -13.54
C GLN A 55 -14.11 14.03 -12.92
N TYR A 56 -13.95 14.30 -11.62
CA TYR A 56 -14.51 15.50 -10.99
C TYR A 56 -14.05 16.77 -11.72
N ARG A 57 -12.75 16.87 -12.03
CA ARG A 57 -12.19 18.02 -12.76
C ARG A 57 -12.68 18.14 -14.22
N LYS A 58 -12.83 17.02 -14.93
CA LYS A 58 -13.15 17.03 -16.37
C LYS A 58 -14.63 17.19 -16.67
N LEU A 59 -15.48 16.51 -15.91
CA LEU A 59 -16.90 16.38 -16.22
C LEU A 59 -17.78 17.13 -15.21
N GLY A 60 -17.22 17.58 -14.09
CA GLY A 60 -18.01 17.88 -12.90
C GLY A 60 -18.68 16.62 -12.35
N GLU A 61 -19.18 16.67 -11.13
CA GLU A 61 -19.84 15.51 -10.48
C GLU A 61 -21.06 14.98 -11.27
N LEU A 62 -21.72 15.85 -12.04
CA LEU A 62 -22.92 15.56 -12.84
C LEU A 62 -22.68 14.81 -14.14
N GLY A 63 -21.45 14.82 -14.67
CA GLY A 63 -21.12 14.15 -15.93
C GLY A 63 -20.57 12.74 -15.75
N MET A 64 -20.33 12.30 -14.51
CA MET A 64 -19.84 10.95 -14.23
C MET A 64 -21.01 9.96 -14.18
N ASP A 65 -20.89 8.86 -14.91
CA ASP A 65 -21.82 7.74 -14.79
C ASP A 65 -21.83 7.23 -13.33
N GLU A 66 -23.04 7.00 -12.80
CA GLU A 66 -23.21 6.67 -11.39
C GLU A 66 -22.64 5.28 -11.05
N ASP A 67 -22.74 4.32 -11.96
CA ASP A 67 -22.20 2.98 -11.77
C ASP A 67 -20.67 3.01 -11.84
N ASP A 68 -20.09 3.73 -12.78
CA ASP A 68 -18.64 3.99 -12.83
C ASP A 68 -18.16 4.64 -11.53
N ARG A 69 -18.82 5.71 -11.06
CA ARG A 69 -18.45 6.40 -9.82
C ARG A 69 -18.45 5.43 -8.63
N ARG A 70 -19.49 4.59 -8.51
CA ARG A 70 -19.59 3.58 -7.43
C ARG A 70 -18.50 2.53 -7.53
N GLU A 71 -18.18 2.03 -8.72
CA GLU A 71 -17.10 1.05 -8.92
C GLU A 71 -15.78 1.62 -8.40
N TRP A 72 -15.41 2.83 -8.84
CA TRP A 72 -14.13 3.43 -8.50
C TRP A 72 -14.03 3.80 -7.01
N LEU A 73 -15.12 4.26 -6.39
CA LEU A 73 -15.18 4.48 -4.94
C LEU A 73 -15.02 3.17 -4.17
N ASN A 74 -15.65 2.07 -4.59
CA ASN A 74 -15.49 0.76 -3.95
C ASN A 74 -14.05 0.24 -4.05
N ARG A 75 -13.41 0.41 -5.23
CA ARG A 75 -12.00 0.07 -5.44
C ARG A 75 -11.10 0.88 -4.49
N MET A 76 -11.35 2.19 -4.39
CA MET A 76 -10.62 3.09 -3.51
C MET A 76 -10.78 2.70 -2.02
N GLN A 77 -12.00 2.40 -1.54
CA GLN A 77 -12.21 1.99 -0.15
C GLN A 77 -11.62 0.62 0.17
N SER A 78 -11.66 -0.31 -0.78
CA SER A 78 -11.00 -1.61 -0.64
C SER A 78 -9.49 -1.43 -0.50
N ALA A 79 -8.89 -0.62 -1.37
CA ALA A 79 -7.46 -0.33 -1.31
C ALA A 79 -7.08 0.46 -0.03
N ARG A 80 -7.94 1.38 0.43
CA ARG A 80 -7.75 2.10 1.70
C ARG A 80 -7.71 1.14 2.88
N SER A 81 -8.57 0.12 2.88
CA SER A 81 -8.57 -0.91 3.91
C SER A 81 -7.24 -1.66 3.92
N THR A 82 -6.71 -2.03 2.75
CA THR A 82 -5.37 -2.61 2.62
C THR A 82 -4.28 -1.68 3.18
N LEU A 83 -4.31 -0.39 2.85
CA LEU A 83 -3.38 0.59 3.40
C LEU A 83 -3.50 0.70 4.93
N SER A 84 -4.71 0.68 5.48
CA SER A 84 -4.95 0.76 6.93
C SER A 84 -4.38 -0.44 7.71
N LEU A 85 -4.36 -1.61 7.06
CA LEU A 85 -3.86 -2.86 7.67
C LEU A 85 -2.35 -3.00 7.54
N LEU A 86 -1.77 -2.54 6.43
CA LEU A 86 -0.39 -2.85 6.08
C LEU A 86 0.56 -1.66 6.23
N CYS A 87 0.08 -0.42 6.12
CA CYS A 87 0.95 0.76 6.09
C CYS A 87 1.12 1.45 7.45
N GLY A 88 2.14 2.30 7.54
CA GLY A 88 2.41 3.09 8.74
C GLY A 88 1.34 4.15 9.01
N ALA A 89 1.21 4.57 10.27
CA ALA A 89 0.17 5.51 10.73
C ALA A 89 0.11 6.82 9.91
N ARG A 90 1.26 7.34 9.47
CA ARG A 90 1.32 8.54 8.62
C ARG A 90 0.65 8.33 7.26
N THR A 91 0.92 7.19 6.62
CA THR A 91 0.31 6.83 5.33
C THR A 91 -1.19 6.63 5.47
N VAL A 92 -1.63 5.96 6.54
CA VAL A 92 -3.05 5.78 6.85
C VAL A 92 -3.75 7.13 7.04
N THR A 93 -3.12 8.05 7.77
CA THR A 93 -3.66 9.41 7.99
C THR A 93 -3.82 10.14 6.67
N LEU A 94 -2.78 10.16 5.83
CA LEU A 94 -2.83 10.83 4.53
C LEU A 94 -3.86 10.19 3.58
N ALA A 95 -4.02 8.86 3.60
CA ALA A 95 -5.08 8.20 2.83
C ALA A 95 -6.48 8.59 3.33
N ASN A 96 -6.67 8.75 4.64
CA ASN A 96 -7.93 9.24 5.18
C ASN A 96 -8.19 10.70 4.80
N ASP A 97 -7.16 11.54 4.74
CA ASP A 97 -7.27 12.94 4.35
C ASP A 97 -7.62 13.07 2.87
N VAL A 98 -7.01 12.26 2.00
CA VAL A 98 -7.37 12.15 0.59
C VAL A 98 -8.82 11.72 0.41
N ALA A 99 -9.26 10.68 1.12
CA ALA A 99 -10.66 10.25 1.07
C ALA A 99 -11.61 11.36 1.52
N ARG A 100 -11.27 12.07 2.60
CA ARG A 100 -12.09 13.18 3.09
C ARG A 100 -12.12 14.36 2.12
N ALA A 101 -11.00 14.69 1.48
CA ALA A 101 -10.95 15.73 0.46
C ALA A 101 -11.82 15.35 -0.74
N LEU A 102 -11.72 14.10 -1.20
CA LEU A 102 -12.51 13.59 -2.32
C LEU A 102 -14.03 13.59 -2.02
N TYR A 103 -14.44 13.27 -0.80
CA TYR A 103 -15.85 13.36 -0.39
C TYR A 103 -16.37 14.79 -0.23
N ARG A 104 -15.49 15.78 -0.11
CA ARG A 104 -15.87 17.20 -0.06
C ARG A 104 -15.93 17.82 -1.45
N LEU A 105 -15.32 17.18 -2.45
CA LEU A 105 -15.47 17.60 -3.82
C LEU A 105 -16.89 17.31 -4.27
N GLY A 106 -17.53 18.33 -4.83
CA GLY A 106 -18.89 18.30 -5.33
C GLY A 106 -19.07 19.24 -6.53
N PRO A 107 -20.31 19.49 -6.99
CA PRO A 107 -20.56 20.21 -8.23
C PRO A 107 -20.26 21.71 -8.10
N GLU A 108 -20.25 22.21 -6.86
CA GLU A 108 -20.00 23.60 -6.50
C GLU A 108 -18.61 23.79 -5.87
N SER A 109 -17.74 22.78 -5.97
CA SER A 109 -16.37 22.92 -5.47
C SER A 109 -15.63 24.01 -6.23
N ASP A 110 -14.98 24.89 -5.47
CA ASP A 110 -14.11 25.92 -6.01
C ASP A 110 -12.71 25.36 -6.31
N GLU A 111 -11.91 26.15 -7.03
CA GLU A 111 -10.53 25.81 -7.39
C GLU A 111 -9.66 25.52 -6.16
N ALA A 112 -9.91 26.21 -5.03
CA ALA A 112 -9.16 26.00 -3.80
C ALA A 112 -9.43 24.62 -3.17
N GLN A 113 -10.67 24.12 -3.26
CA GLN A 113 -11.04 22.78 -2.81
C GLN A 113 -10.41 21.71 -3.70
N GLU A 114 -10.40 21.91 -5.02
CA GLU A 114 -9.73 21.02 -5.96
C GLU A 114 -8.22 20.94 -5.70
N ASP A 115 -7.56 22.09 -5.53
CA ASP A 115 -6.12 22.18 -5.23
C ASP A 115 -5.77 21.55 -3.88
N ALA A 116 -6.65 21.71 -2.88
CA ALA A 116 -6.47 21.05 -1.59
C ALA A 116 -6.54 19.52 -1.70
N ALA A 117 -7.47 19.00 -2.51
CA ALA A 117 -7.59 17.56 -2.76
C ALA A 117 -6.38 17.02 -3.52
N GLU A 118 -5.89 17.75 -4.53
CA GLU A 118 -4.68 17.40 -5.27
C GLU A 118 -3.44 17.43 -4.36
N THR A 119 -3.31 18.44 -3.50
CA THR A 119 -2.22 18.55 -2.53
C THR A 119 -2.23 17.38 -1.54
N ALA A 120 -3.40 17.01 -1.02
CA ALA A 120 -3.54 15.83 -0.16
C ALA A 120 -3.10 14.55 -0.89
N PHE A 121 -3.53 14.40 -2.15
CA PHE A 121 -3.16 13.26 -3.00
C PHE A 121 -1.64 13.17 -3.22
N GLN A 122 -1.00 14.28 -3.58
CA GLN A 122 0.45 14.34 -3.79
C GLN A 122 1.22 14.01 -2.50
N ASN A 123 0.77 14.51 -1.36
CA ASN A 123 1.37 14.20 -0.06
C ASN A 123 1.31 12.70 0.25
N LEU A 124 0.19 12.04 -0.02
CA LEU A 124 0.07 10.60 0.12
C LEU A 124 1.03 9.85 -0.81
N VAL A 125 1.08 10.22 -2.09
CA VAL A 125 1.97 9.58 -3.08
C VAL A 125 3.43 9.69 -2.64
N TRP A 126 3.85 10.86 -2.18
CA TRP A 126 5.20 11.07 -1.64
C TRP A 126 5.48 10.21 -0.41
N GLN A 127 4.51 10.09 0.50
CA GLN A 127 4.67 9.25 1.68
C GLN A 127 4.72 7.76 1.33
N LEU A 128 3.88 7.29 0.41
CA LEU A 128 3.91 5.92 -0.11
C LEU A 128 5.26 5.60 -0.75
N ARG A 129 5.81 6.53 -1.54
CA ARG A 129 7.15 6.39 -2.13
C ARG A 129 8.25 6.26 -1.07
N LYS A 130 8.14 6.98 0.04
CA LYS A 130 9.07 6.84 1.17
C LYS A 130 8.90 5.49 1.87
N GLU A 131 7.67 5.08 2.14
CA GLU A 131 7.39 3.85 2.90
C GLU A 131 7.70 2.57 2.11
N LEU A 132 7.39 2.55 0.81
CA LEU A 132 7.63 1.39 -0.05
C LEU A 132 9.11 1.24 -0.43
N GLY A 133 9.93 2.23 -0.09
CA GLY A 133 11.30 2.34 -0.53
C GLY A 133 11.33 2.68 -2.01
N SER A 134 11.39 3.98 -2.34
CA SER A 134 11.68 4.43 -3.70
C SER A 134 12.89 3.63 -4.19
N PRO A 135 12.81 2.88 -5.29
CA PRO A 135 14.00 2.31 -5.87
C PRO A 135 14.94 3.49 -6.12
N ARG A 136 16.09 3.49 -5.43
CA ARG A 136 17.25 4.19 -5.96
C ARG A 136 17.52 3.48 -7.27
N LEU A 137 17.09 4.09 -8.36
CA LEU A 137 17.69 3.81 -9.66
C LEU A 137 19.05 4.49 -9.56
N ASP A 138 20.00 3.80 -8.91
CA ASP A 138 21.39 4.19 -8.97
C ASP A 138 21.77 4.06 -10.44
N GLY A 139 21.95 5.22 -11.09
CA GLY A 139 22.44 5.35 -12.46
C GLY A 139 23.95 5.28 -12.52
#